data_AF-A0A7X9QRN9-F1
#
_entry.id   AF-A0A7X9QRN9-F1
#
_cell.length_a   1.000
_cell.length_b   1.000
_cell.length_c   1.000
_cell.angle_alpha   90.00
_cell.angle_beta   90.00
_cell.angle_gamma   90.00
#
_symmetry.space_group_name_H-M   'P 1'
#
loop_
_entity.id
_entity.type
_entity.pdbx_description
1 polymer ?
#
loop_
_entity_poly.entity_id
_entity_poly.type
_entity_poly.pdbx_seq_one_letter_code
_entity_poly.pdbx_strand_id
1 'polypeptide(L)' 'MAQEMLKETQLRLMFETGLNEKGEPIFKAKTFNNVKKEATVDDLYQVALAISSLCSYPLATVERNNSFDVIG' A
#
# COMPACT_ATOMS: atom_id res chain seq x y z
N MET A 1 -29.84 11.46 -3.44
CA MET A 1 -29.13 10.32 -4.06
C MET A 1 -27.79 10.29 -3.37
N ALA A 2 -27.33 9.12 -2.92
CA ALA A 2 -26.06 9.05 -2.21
C ALA A 2 -24.88 9.40 -3.15
N GLN A 3 -23.84 10.02 -2.58
CA GLN A 3 -22.66 10.50 -3.26
C GLN A 3 -21.40 10.05 -2.52
N GLU A 4 -20.34 9.71 -3.24
CA GLU A 4 -19.06 9.27 -2.67
C GLU A 4 -18.01 10.39 -2.80
N MET A 5 -17.29 10.67 -1.72
CA MET A 5 -16.21 11.65 -1.69
C MET A 5 -14.90 10.99 -1.23
N LEU A 6 -13.83 11.12 -2.02
CA LEU A 6 -12.52 10.58 -1.67
C LEU A 6 -11.97 11.26 -0.42
N LYS A 7 -11.85 10.49 0.66
CA LYS A 7 -11.38 10.93 1.97
C LYS A 7 -9.87 10.91 2.04
N GLU A 8 -9.27 9.75 1.81
CA GLU A 8 -7.84 9.49 1.98
C GLU A 8 -7.32 8.50 0.94
N THR A 9 -6.02 8.61 0.64
CA THR A 9 -5.27 7.63 -0.14
C THR A 9 -4.07 7.18 0.69
N GLN A 10 -3.84 5.87 0.70
CA GLN A 10 -2.74 5.22 1.40
C GLN A 10 -1.97 4.32 0.41
N LEU A 11 -0.66 4.25 0.57
CA LEU A 11 0.22 3.33 -0.14
C LEU A 11 0.66 2.25 0.84
N ARG A 12 0.43 0.98 0.52
CA ARG A 12 0.81 -0.15 1.36
C ARG A 12 1.77 -1.05 0.59
N LEU A 13 2.93 -1.30 1.18
CA LEU A 13 3.92 -2.24 0.67
C LEU A 13 3.91 -3.50 1.55
N MET A 14 3.81 -4.67 0.92
CA MET A 14 3.87 -5.96 1.59
C MET A 14 5.24 -6.57 1.35
N PHE A 15 5.97 -6.88 2.42
CA PHE A 15 7.28 -7.49 2.35
C PHE A 15 7.22 -8.92 2.89
N GLU A 16 7.87 -9.87 2.21
CA GLU A 16 7.96 -11.24 2.69
C GLU A 16 9.15 -11.36 3.66
N THR A 17 8.89 -11.72 4.92
CA THR A 17 9.90 -11.74 5.99
C THR A 17 10.37 -13.14 6.37
N GLY A 18 9.91 -14.18 5.65
CA GLY A 18 10.24 -15.59 5.90
C GLY A 18 9.00 -16.47 5.99
N LEU A 19 9.15 -17.69 6.51
CA LEU A 19 8.07 -18.66 6.67
C LEU A 19 7.72 -18.83 8.16
N ASN A 20 6.45 -19.10 8.46
CA ASN A 20 5.98 -19.47 9.80
C ASN A 20 6.24 -20.96 10.11
N GLU A 21 5.87 -21.40 11.32
CA GLU A 21 6.02 -22.80 11.77
C GLU A 21 5.25 -23.82 10.92
N LYS A 22 4.28 -23.37 10.11
CA LYS A 22 3.49 -24.19 9.19
C LYS A 22 4.02 -24.15 7.74
N GLY A 23 5.12 -23.43 7.49
CA GLY A 23 5.68 -23.24 6.16
C GLY A 23 4.94 -22.22 5.30
N GLU A 24 4.12 -21.34 5.88
CA GLU A 24 3.44 -20.27 5.16
C GLU A 24 4.26 -18.97 5.17
N PRO A 25 4.33 -18.22 4.06
CA PRO A 25 5.04 -16.95 4.02
C PRO A 25 4.41 -15.91 4.95
N ILE A 26 5.27 -15.31 5.77
CA ILE A 26 4.93 -14.20 6.67
C ILE A 26 5.12 -12.91 5.90
N PHE A 27 4.04 -12.15 5.76
CA PHE A 27 4.09 -10.82 5.16
C PHE A 27 4.04 -9.74 6.23
N LYS A 28 4.91 -8.74 6.09
CA LYS A 28 4.91 -7.54 6.91
C LYS A 28 4.57 -6.33 6.05
N ALA A 29 3.54 -5.61 6.48
CA ALA A 29 3.08 -4.43 5.78
C ALA A 29 3.82 -3.16 6.24
N LYS A 30 4.12 -2.26 5.31
CA LYS A 30 4.51 -0.88 5.56
C LYS A 30 3.51 0.04 4.88
N THR A 31 2.73 0.75 5.66
CA THR A 31 1.69 1.66 5.16
C THR A 31 2.15 3.10 5.28
N PHE A 32 1.95 3.86 4.21
CA PHE A 32 2.19 5.29 4.11
C PHE A 32 0.84 5.98 3.92
N ASN A 33 0.47 6.79 4.90
CA ASN A 33 -0.78 7.55 4.89
C ASN A 33 -0.60 8.90 4.19
N ASN A 34 -1.71 9.58 3.92
CA ASN A 34 -1.74 10.93 3.33
C ASN A 34 -1.01 11.02 1.99
N VAL A 35 -1.11 9.96 1.18
CA VAL A 35 -0.63 9.98 -0.19
C VAL A 35 -1.46 10.98 -0.97
N LYS A 36 -0.83 11.74 -1.87
CA LYS A 36 -1.53 12.71 -2.71
C LYS A 36 -2.62 11.98 -3.50
N LYS A 37 -3.85 12.50 -3.45
CA LYS A 37 -5.01 11.92 -4.14
C LYS A 37 -4.78 11.85 -5.66
N GLU A 38 -4.03 12.80 -6.18
CA GLU A 38 -3.65 12.96 -7.59
C GLU A 38 -2.48 12.07 -8.01
N ALA A 39 -1.82 11.35 -7.09
CA ALA A 39 -0.71 10.47 -7.44
C ALA A 39 -1.16 9.43 -8.46
N THR A 40 -0.37 9.23 -9.52
CA THR A 40 -0.68 8.21 -10.52
C THR A 40 -0.25 6.83 -10.03
N VAL A 41 -0.74 5.77 -10.68
CA VAL A 41 -0.31 4.40 -10.35
C VAL A 41 1.19 4.23 -10.59
N ASP A 42 1.74 4.87 -11.63
CA ASP A 42 3.17 4.84 -11.92
C ASP A 42 3.99 5.52 -10.83
N ASP A 43 3.60 6.73 -10.40
CA ASP A 43 4.28 7.45 -9.31
C ASP A 43 4.34 6.59 -8.03
N LEU A 44 3.23 5.94 -7.69
CA LEU A 44 3.16 5.07 -6.52
C LEU A 44 4.08 3.85 -6.65
N TYR A 45 4.14 3.27 -7.84
CA TYR A 45 4.99 2.12 -8.10
C TYR A 45 6.48 2.48 -8.07
N GLN A 46 6.89 3.60 -8.68
CA GLN A 46 8.27 4.09 -8.64
C GLN A 46 8.72 4.38 -7.21
N VAL A 47 7.87 5.07 -6.43
CA VAL A 47 8.14 5.34 -5.01
C VAL A 47 8.23 4.03 -4.22
N ALA A 48 7.34 3.07 -4.49
CA ALA A 48 7.37 1.78 -3.85
C ALA A 48 8.67 1.00 -4.11
N LEU A 49 9.15 1.01 -5.37
CA LEU A 49 10.43 0.41 -5.74
C LEU A 49 11.60 1.09 -5.03
N ALA A 50 11.66 2.43 -5.04
CA ALA A 50 12.71 3.17 -4.36
C ALA A 50 12.74 2.86 -2.85
N ILE A 51 11.58 2.85 -2.18
CA ILE A 51 11.48 2.48 -0.76
C ILE A 51 11.91 1.04 -0.54
N SER A 52 11.50 0.11 -1.40
CA SER A 52 11.85 -1.31 -1.27
C SER A 52 13.33 -1.57 -1.41
N SER A 53 14.05 -0.81 -2.25
CA SER A 53 15.51 -0.93 -2.39
C SER A 53 16.29 -0.58 -1.12
N LEU A 54 15.66 0.16 -0.20
CA LEU A 54 16.22 0.51 1.10
C LEU A 54 15.80 -0.46 2.20
N CYS A 55 14.91 -1.40 1.90
CA CYS A 55 14.41 -2.40 2.84
C CYS A 55 15.22 -3.70 2.74
N SER A 56 15.36 -4.40 3.87
CA SER A 56 16.10 -5.68 3.92
C SER A 56 15.31 -6.87 3.38
N TYR A 57 13.99 -6.74 3.26
CA TYR A 57 13.09 -7.81 2.84
C TYR A 57 12.59 -7.59 1.41
N PRO A 58 12.38 -8.66 0.63
CA PRO A 58 11.84 -8.54 -0.71
C PRO A 58 10.41 -7.99 -0.68
N LEU A 59 10.14 -7.07 -1.60
CA LEU A 59 8.80 -6.55 -1.84
C LEU A 59 7.97 -7.61 -2.55
N ALA A 60 6.86 -8.01 -1.94
CA ALA A 60 5.91 -8.96 -2.51
C ALA A 60 4.80 -8.24 -3.30
N THR A 61 4.20 -7.21 -2.71
CA THR A 61 3.02 -6.53 -3.29
C THR A 61 3.02 -5.04 -2.99
N VAL A 62 2.51 -4.25 -3.93
CA VAL A 62 2.23 -2.81 -3.77
C VAL A 62 0.72 -2.60 -3.91
N GLU A 63 0.11 -1.96 -2.92
CA GLU A 63 -1.32 -1.71 -2.86
C GLU A 63 -1.60 -0.22 -2.71
N ARG A 64 -2.57 0.28 -3.45
CA ARG A 64 -3.17 1.60 -3.24
C ARG A 64 -4.53 1.43 -2.60
N ASN A 65 -4.70 1.99 -1.41
CA ASN A 65 -5.97 1.98 -0.70
C ASN A 65 -6.58 3.38 -0.71
N ASN A 66 -7.80 3.50 -1.22
CA ASN A 66 -8.57 4.73 -1.18
C ASN A 66 -9.77 4.52 -0.25
N SER A 67 -9.98 5.43 0.71
CA SER A 67 -11.19 5.44 1.53
C SER A 67 -12.11 6.56 1.05
N PHE A 68 -13.40 6.28 1.01
CA PHE A 68 -14.43 7.22 0.56
C PHE A 68 -15.46 7.42 1.67
N ASP A 69 -15.89 8.67 1.88
CA ASP A 69 -17.07 8.96 2.68
C ASP A 69 -18.32 8.88 1.77
N VAL A 70 -19.37 8.22 2.26
CA VAL A 70 -20.67 8.10 1.57
C VAL A 70 -21.66 9.05 2.23
N ILE A 71 -22.20 10.00 1.47
CA ILE A 71 -23.09 11.06 1.95
C ILE A 71 -24.45 10.91 1.25
N GLY A 72 -25.55 10.95 2.00
CA GLY A 72 -26.93 10.69 1.52
C GLY A 72 -27.70 11.92 1.05
#